data_AF-A0A101D138-F1
#
_entry.id   AF-A0A101D138-F1
#
_cell.length_a   1.000
_cell.length_b   1.000
_cell.length_c   1.000
_cell.angle_alpha   90.00
_cell.angle_beta   90.00
_cell.angle_gamma   90.00
#
_symmetry.space_group_name_H-M   'P 1'
#
loop_
_entity.id
_entity.type
_entity.pdbx_description
1 polymer ?
#
loop_
_entity_poly.entity_id
_entity_poly.type
_entity_poly.pdbx_seq_one_letter_code
_entity_poly.pdbx_strand_id
1 'polypeptide(L)'
;MRDLYQRLAVSPEANDQEIKQAVANCQHSALRQDAEAVFSVAERRETYDTLHDTVSDIGRLRARLGLSHGAYWQGDVANDFSLPPDHAISRHDELVDRVSHAVSLYNRWRRLRGPWLLVAVFTAGAGVGLALGFALYLGRVPM
;
A
#
# COMPACT_ATOMS: atom_id res chain seq x y z
N MET A 1 20.69 -0.36 -15.46
CA MET A 1 20.44 -0.10 -16.89
C MET A 1 19.81 1.28 -16.99
N ARG A 2 20.21 2.09 -17.98
CA ARG A 2 19.56 3.38 -18.26
C ARG A 2 18.41 3.18 -19.23
N ASP A 3 17.33 3.93 -19.05
CA ASP A 3 16.27 4.02 -20.07
C ASP A 3 16.72 5.01 -21.16
N LEU A 4 17.22 4.46 -22.27
CA LEU A 4 17.72 5.22 -23.40
C LEU A 4 16.58 5.89 -24.16
N TYR A 5 15.39 5.25 -24.23
CA TYR A 5 14.21 5.83 -24.87
C TYR A 5 13.74 7.08 -24.13
N GLN A 6 13.57 6.97 -22.80
CA GLN A 6 13.19 8.10 -21.95
C GLN A 6 14.24 9.22 -22.01
N ARG A 7 15.52 8.90 -21.89
CA ARG A 7 16.60 9.90 -21.84
C ARG A 7 16.88 10.58 -23.18
N LEU A 8 16.62 9.91 -24.30
CA LEU A 8 16.68 10.51 -25.63
C LEU A 8 15.37 11.21 -26.03
N ALA A 9 14.32 11.13 -25.20
CA ALA A 9 12.98 11.61 -25.48
C ALA A 9 12.38 10.99 -26.77
N VAL A 10 12.57 9.69 -26.94
CA VAL A 10 12.09 8.93 -28.10
C VAL A 10 11.14 7.82 -27.62
N SER A 11 10.09 7.55 -28.39
CA SER A 11 9.19 6.43 -28.12
C SER A 11 9.91 5.08 -28.33
N PRO A 12 9.66 4.05 -27.50
CA PRO A 12 10.11 2.69 -27.79
C PRO A 12 9.63 2.17 -29.16
N GLU A 13 8.47 2.66 -29.63
CA GLU A 13 7.90 2.32 -30.93
C GLU A 13 8.44 3.18 -32.09
N ALA A 14 9.39 4.08 -31.81
CA ALA A 14 9.95 4.95 -32.84
C ALA A 14 10.70 4.16 -33.90
N ASN A 15 10.65 4.67 -35.12
CA ASN A 15 11.36 4.07 -36.23
C ASN A 15 12.88 4.35 -36.14
N ASP A 16 13.67 3.58 -36.89
CA ASP A 16 15.13 3.67 -36.90
C ASP A 16 15.65 5.08 -37.24
N GLN A 17 14.90 5.83 -38.05
CA GLN A 17 15.29 7.16 -38.50
C GLN A 17 15.11 8.20 -37.39
N GLU A 18 14.01 8.12 -36.65
CA GLU A 18 13.73 8.96 -35.47
C GLU A 18 14.78 8.72 -34.38
N ILE A 19 15.10 7.45 -34.11
CA ILE A 19 16.13 7.08 -33.13
C ILE A 19 17.49 7.62 -33.56
N LYS A 20 17.91 7.43 -34.82
CA LYS A 20 19.18 7.97 -35.34
C LYS A 20 19.25 9.49 -35.22
N GLN A 21 18.16 10.19 -35.52
CA GLN A 21 18.10 11.65 -35.38
C GLN A 21 18.22 12.09 -33.91
N ALA A 22 17.54 11.42 -32.99
CA ALA A 22 17.62 11.72 -31.57
C ALA A 22 19.02 11.48 -31.00
N VAL A 23 19.68 10.40 -31.41
CA VAL A 23 21.07 10.10 -31.04
C VAL A 23 22.02 11.18 -31.58
N ALA A 24 21.87 11.58 -32.85
CA ALA A 24 22.70 12.61 -33.46
C ALA A 24 22.54 13.99 -32.79
N ASN A 25 21.32 14.33 -32.36
CA ASN A 25 21.00 15.60 -31.70
C ASN A 25 21.34 15.59 -30.19
N CYS A 26 21.73 14.44 -29.63
CA CYS A 26 22.06 14.33 -28.21
C CYS A 26 23.37 15.05 -27.88
N GLN A 27 23.29 16.07 -27.00
CA GLN A 27 24.46 16.84 -26.56
C GLN A 27 25.29 16.10 -25.49
N HIS A 28 24.71 15.11 -24.80
CA HIS A 28 25.37 14.39 -23.72
C HIS A 28 26.21 13.23 -24.28
N SER A 29 27.52 13.41 -24.36
CA SER A 29 28.45 12.46 -25.00
C SER A 29 28.35 11.03 -24.48
N ALA A 30 28.26 10.84 -23.16
CA ALA A 30 28.13 9.50 -22.57
C ALA A 30 26.82 8.80 -22.97
N LEU A 31 25.68 9.52 -22.94
CA LEU A 31 24.38 8.97 -23.37
C LEU A 31 24.39 8.65 -24.86
N ARG A 32 25.01 9.51 -25.67
CA ARG A 32 25.15 9.29 -27.11
C ARG A 32 25.95 8.02 -27.40
N GLN A 33 27.07 7.80 -26.71
CA GLN A 33 27.89 6.61 -26.89
C GLN A 33 27.14 5.32 -26.47
N ASP A 34 26.43 5.36 -25.35
CA ASP A 34 25.59 4.24 -24.89
C ASP A 34 24.52 3.92 -25.94
N ALA A 35 23.86 4.96 -26.47
CA ALA A 35 22.81 4.83 -27.49
C ALA A 35 23.34 4.35 -28.84
N GLU A 36 24.49 4.83 -29.29
CA GLU A 36 25.16 4.35 -30.51
C GLU A 36 25.54 2.88 -30.36
N ALA A 37 26.04 2.45 -29.20
CA ALA A 37 26.45 1.06 -28.97
C ALA A 37 25.27 0.07 -29.04
N VAL A 38 24.07 0.52 -28.69
CA VAL A 38 22.83 -0.27 -28.69
C VAL A 38 22.08 -0.16 -30.03
N PHE A 39 21.77 1.06 -30.49
CA PHE A 39 20.89 1.29 -31.64
C PHE A 39 21.57 1.18 -33.01
N SER A 40 22.91 1.09 -33.06
CA SER A 40 23.63 0.90 -34.34
C SER A 40 23.52 -0.51 -34.92
N VAL A 41 23.21 -1.51 -34.08
CA VAL A 41 23.14 -2.93 -34.47
C VAL A 41 21.76 -3.47 -34.11
N ALA A 42 21.02 -3.95 -35.11
CA ALA A 42 19.63 -4.41 -34.93
C ALA A 42 19.49 -5.49 -33.84
N GLU A 43 20.39 -6.47 -33.80
CA GLU A 43 20.41 -7.55 -32.79
C GLU A 43 20.61 -7.02 -31.35
N ARG A 44 21.43 -5.98 -31.19
CA ARG A 44 21.65 -5.35 -29.88
C ARG A 44 20.44 -4.54 -29.45
N ARG A 45 19.78 -3.86 -30.40
CA ARG A 45 18.51 -3.17 -30.13
C ARG A 45 17.45 -4.15 -29.68
N GLU A 46 17.25 -5.26 -30.39
CA GLU A 46 16.28 -6.30 -30.01
C GLU A 46 16.53 -6.86 -28.61
N THR A 47 17.80 -7.12 -28.29
CA THR A 47 18.21 -7.55 -26.94
C THR A 47 17.92 -6.48 -25.89
N TYR A 48 18.20 -5.20 -26.22
CA TYR A 48 17.92 -4.08 -25.34
C TYR A 48 16.42 -3.89 -25.10
N ASP A 49 15.60 -4.01 -26.14
CA ASP A 49 14.14 -3.87 -26.07
C ASP A 49 13.53 -4.96 -25.18
N THR A 50 13.97 -6.20 -25.35
CA THR A 50 13.56 -7.33 -24.48
C THR A 50 13.90 -7.07 -23.01
N LEU A 51 15.11 -6.55 -22.75
CA LEU A 51 15.54 -6.23 -21.40
C LEU A 51 14.79 -5.03 -20.83
N HIS A 52 14.53 -4.01 -21.65
CA HIS A 52 13.76 -2.82 -21.29
C HIS A 52 12.34 -3.19 -20.86
N ASP A 53 11.66 -4.04 -21.62
CA ASP A 53 10.33 -4.54 -21.28
C ASP A 53 10.33 -5.30 -19.95
N THR A 54 11.31 -6.21 -19.77
CA THR A 54 11.43 -7.01 -18.55
C THR A 54 11.63 -6.13 -17.31
N VAL A 55 12.53 -5.15 -17.39
CA VAL A 55 12.80 -4.24 -16.26
C VAL A 55 11.63 -3.31 -16.00
N SER A 56 10.95 -2.86 -17.05
CA SER A 56 9.71 -2.07 -16.95
C SER A 56 8.60 -2.85 -16.24
N ASP A 57 8.43 -4.14 -16.56
CA ASP A 57 7.48 -5.02 -15.88
C ASP A 57 7.82 -5.25 -14.41
N ILE A 58 9.09 -5.43 -14.08
CA ILE A 58 9.55 -5.50 -12.69
C ILE A 58 9.25 -4.17 -11.96
N GLY A 59 9.48 -3.03 -12.61
CA GLY A 59 9.14 -1.70 -12.08
C GLY A 59 7.65 -1.57 -11.77
N ARG A 60 6.78 -1.98 -12.71
CA ARG A 60 5.32 -2.03 -12.54
C ARG A 60 4.90 -2.95 -11.39
N LEU A 61 5.44 -4.16 -11.35
CA LEU A 61 5.14 -5.14 -10.29
C LEU A 61 5.51 -4.57 -8.92
N ARG A 62 6.71 -4.00 -8.81
CA ARG A 62 7.22 -3.42 -7.58
C ARG A 62 6.33 -2.26 -7.10
N ALA A 63 5.94 -1.37 -8.00
CA ALA A 63 5.03 -0.27 -7.70
C ALA A 63 3.65 -0.77 -7.20
N ARG A 64 3.11 -1.82 -7.81
CA ARG A 64 1.84 -2.45 -7.38
C ARG A 64 1.94 -3.13 -6.02
N LEU A 65 3.11 -3.65 -5.67
CA LEU A 65 3.37 -4.23 -4.36
C LEU A 65 3.65 -3.17 -3.28
N GLY A 66 3.64 -1.87 -3.63
CA GLY A 66 4.01 -0.80 -2.73
C GLY A 66 5.48 -0.86 -2.28
N LEU A 67 6.30 -1.60 -3.01
CA LEU A 67 7.72 -1.72 -2.73
C LEU A 67 8.44 -0.51 -3.34
N SER A 68 9.20 0.21 -2.53
CA SER A 68 10.11 1.23 -3.04
C SER A 68 11.53 0.70 -3.08
N HIS A 69 12.41 1.43 -3.74
CA HIS A 69 13.85 1.25 -3.58
C HIS A 69 14.27 1.45 -2.12
N GLY A 70 15.31 0.74 -1.67
CA GLY A 70 15.91 0.94 -0.37
C GLY A 70 16.63 2.29 -0.28
N ALA A 71 16.88 2.78 0.94
CA ALA A 71 17.43 4.12 1.21
C ALA A 71 18.77 4.44 0.48
N TYR A 72 19.50 3.44 0.03
CA TYR A 72 20.81 3.59 -0.64
C TYR A 72 20.75 3.43 -2.16
N TRP A 73 19.58 3.11 -2.73
CA TRP A 73 19.39 3.01 -4.18
C TRP A 73 18.77 4.33 -4.69
N GLN A 74 19.50 5.42 -4.47
CA GLN A 74 19.14 6.77 -4.86
C GLN A 74 20.14 7.27 -5.90
N GLY A 75 19.71 7.38 -7.14
CA GLY A 75 20.55 7.84 -8.24
C GLY A 75 19.73 8.11 -9.48
N ASP A 76 20.24 8.96 -10.36
CA ASP A 76 19.57 9.37 -11.60
C ASP A 76 19.15 8.15 -12.45
N VAL A 77 20.06 7.17 -12.60
CA VAL A 77 19.80 5.92 -13.35
C VAL A 77 18.89 4.94 -12.60
N ALA A 78 18.90 4.99 -11.27
CA ALA A 78 18.12 4.09 -10.43
C ALA A 78 16.60 4.34 -10.56
N ASN A 79 16.22 5.53 -11.02
CA ASN A 79 14.84 5.97 -11.12
C ASN A 79 14.24 5.87 -12.52
N ASP A 80 15.03 5.54 -13.54
CA ASP A 80 14.55 5.42 -14.93
C ASP A 80 13.35 4.45 -15.05
N PHE A 81 13.31 3.39 -14.24
CA PHE A 81 12.20 2.40 -14.19
C PHE A 81 11.40 2.44 -12.89
N SER A 82 11.52 3.53 -12.12
CA SER A 82 10.71 3.75 -10.91
C SER A 82 9.37 4.34 -11.31
N LEU A 83 8.30 3.59 -11.06
CA LEU A 83 6.94 4.13 -11.14
C LEU A 83 6.48 4.51 -9.73
N PRO A 84 5.69 5.60 -9.59
CA PRO A 84 5.04 5.88 -8.32
C PRO A 84 4.17 4.69 -7.91
N PRO A 85 4.08 4.37 -6.62
CA PRO A 85 3.26 3.26 -6.15
C PRO A 85 1.82 3.47 -6.62
N ASP A 86 1.32 2.50 -7.37
CA ASP A 86 -0.04 2.54 -7.88
C ASP A 86 -0.97 2.16 -6.73
N HIS A 87 -1.48 3.17 -6.02
CA HIS A 87 -2.40 3.00 -4.91
C HIS A 87 -3.76 2.39 -5.34
N ALA A 88 -3.95 2.10 -6.63
CA ALA A 88 -5.16 1.50 -7.19
C ALA A 88 -5.46 0.07 -6.69
N ILE A 89 -4.56 -0.60 -5.98
CA ILE A 89 -4.81 -1.94 -5.40
C ILE A 89 -4.47 -1.98 -3.91
N SER A 90 -4.93 -0.99 -3.15
CA SER A 90 -5.10 -1.18 -1.72
C SER A 90 -6.58 -1.00 -1.37
N ARG A 91 -7.37 -2.06 -1.56
CA ARG A 91 -8.68 -2.22 -0.90
C ARG A 91 -8.55 -2.22 0.63
N HIS A 92 -7.36 -1.98 1.18
CA HIS A 92 -7.12 -1.73 2.58
C HIS A 92 -8.01 -0.61 3.10
N ASP A 93 -8.15 0.51 2.40
CA ASP A 93 -8.98 1.61 2.89
C ASP A 93 -10.47 1.22 2.91
N GLU A 94 -10.92 0.47 1.91
CA GLU A 94 -12.27 -0.10 1.87
C GLU A 94 -12.50 -1.16 2.97
N LEU A 95 -11.50 -2.00 3.24
CA LEU A 95 -11.55 -3.04 4.28
C LEU A 95 -11.50 -2.44 5.69
N VAL A 96 -10.65 -1.43 5.90
CA VAL A 96 -10.57 -0.67 7.15
C VAL A 96 -11.87 0.06 7.40
N ASP A 97 -12.48 0.68 6.39
CA ASP A 97 -13.77 1.33 6.53
C ASP A 97 -14.87 0.33 6.91
N ARG A 98 -14.99 -0.81 6.21
CA ARG A 98 -15.98 -1.85 6.56
C ARG A 98 -15.77 -2.44 7.96
N VAL A 99 -14.52 -2.71 8.35
CA VAL A 99 -14.19 -3.24 9.68
C VAL A 99 -14.46 -2.21 10.75
N SER A 100 -14.06 -0.95 10.55
CA SER A 100 -14.31 0.13 11.51
C SER A 100 -15.81 0.39 11.69
N HIS A 101 -16.60 0.33 10.61
CA HIS A 101 -18.05 0.43 10.67
C HIS A 101 -18.66 -0.72 11.49
N ALA A 102 -18.26 -1.96 11.25
CA ALA A 102 -18.72 -3.12 12.02
C ALA A 102 -18.33 -3.04 13.51
N VAL A 103 -17.10 -2.61 13.82
CA VAL A 103 -16.61 -2.41 15.20
C VAL A 103 -17.38 -1.28 15.89
N SER A 104 -17.70 -0.18 15.19
CA SER A 104 -18.44 0.94 15.76
C SER A 104 -19.85 0.54 16.23
N LEU A 105 -20.54 -0.28 15.43
CA LEU A 105 -21.87 -0.79 15.75
C LEU A 105 -21.81 -1.74 16.96
N TYR A 106 -20.85 -2.65 16.98
CA TYR A 106 -20.66 -3.56 18.10
C TYR A 106 -20.31 -2.81 19.39
N ASN A 107 -19.41 -1.84 19.32
CA ASN A 107 -18.98 -1.06 20.47
C ASN A 107 -20.11 -0.17 21.01
N ARG A 108 -20.95 0.39 20.13
CA ARG A 108 -22.15 1.16 20.51
C ARG A 108 -23.16 0.27 21.24
N TRP A 109 -23.40 -0.93 20.74
CA TRP A 109 -24.33 -1.89 21.36
C TRP A 109 -23.81 -2.38 22.73
N ARG A 110 -22.51 -2.67 22.83
CA ARG A 110 -21.86 -3.04 24.09
C ARG A 110 -21.88 -1.90 25.12
N ARG A 111 -21.66 -0.66 24.68
CA ARG A 111 -21.72 0.53 25.55
C ARG A 111 -23.11 0.77 26.12
N LEU A 112 -24.18 0.44 25.39
CA LEU A 112 -25.55 0.52 25.87
C LEU A 112 -25.91 -0.62 26.85
N ARG A 113 -25.30 -1.80 26.70
CA ARG A 113 -25.49 -2.95 27.61
C ARG A 113 -24.72 -2.86 28.92
N GLY A 114 -23.54 -2.22 28.94
CA GLY A 114 -22.71 -2.11 30.13
C GLY A 114 -23.42 -1.53 31.37
N PRO A 115 -24.11 -0.37 31.26
CA PRO A 115 -24.88 0.22 32.36
C PRO A 115 -26.00 -0.71 32.85
N TRP A 116 -26.64 -1.44 31.94
CA TRP A 116 -27.72 -2.37 32.26
C TRP A 116 -27.22 -3.57 33.08
N LEU A 117 -26.02 -4.06 32.79
CA LEU A 117 -25.38 -5.10 33.60
C LEU A 117 -25.06 -4.59 35.02
N LEU A 118 -24.62 -3.35 35.17
CA LEU A 118 -24.39 -2.74 36.49
C LEU A 118 -25.68 -2.62 37.29
N VAL A 119 -26.77 -2.18 36.65
CA VAL A 119 -28.10 -2.12 37.28
C VAL A 119 -28.54 -3.52 37.72
N ALA A 120 -28.41 -4.53 36.85
CA ALA A 120 -28.77 -5.91 37.19
C ALA A 120 -27.99 -6.43 38.42
N VAL A 121 -26.67 -6.20 38.46
CA VAL A 121 -25.82 -6.59 39.60
C VAL A 121 -26.25 -5.87 40.89
N PHE A 122 -26.51 -4.57 40.81
CA PHE A 122 -26.98 -3.79 41.98
C PHE A 122 -28.35 -4.27 42.48
N THR A 123 -29.30 -4.52 41.58
CA THR A 123 -30.63 -5.01 41.96
C THR A 123 -30.58 -6.39 42.62
N ALA A 124 -29.76 -7.31 42.09
CA ALA A 124 -29.56 -8.62 42.68
C ALA A 124 -28.91 -8.53 44.08
N GLY A 125 -27.84 -7.72 44.21
CA GLY A 125 -27.16 -7.52 45.49
C GLY A 125 -28.07 -6.88 46.56
N ALA A 126 -28.85 -5.86 46.19
CA ALA A 126 -29.81 -5.22 47.08
C ALA A 126 -30.93 -6.18 47.50
N GLY A 127 -31.46 -6.98 46.58
CA GLY A 127 -32.48 -7.99 46.88
C GLY A 127 -31.98 -9.05 47.87
N VAL A 128 -30.76 -9.56 47.70
CA VAL A 128 -30.14 -10.51 48.63
C VAL A 128 -29.92 -9.87 50.01
N GLY A 129 -29.42 -8.63 50.05
CA GLY A 129 -29.21 -7.90 51.30
C GLY A 129 -30.51 -7.63 52.07
N LEU A 130 -31.57 -7.22 51.37
CA LEU A 130 -32.88 -7.01 51.97
C LEU A 130 -33.50 -8.31 52.50
N ALA A 131 -33.40 -9.41 51.74
CA ALA A 131 -33.92 -10.71 52.17
C ALA A 131 -33.20 -11.25 53.41
N LEU A 132 -31.86 -11.14 53.44
CA LEU A 132 -31.06 -11.55 54.60
C LEU A 132 -31.30 -10.65 55.81
N GLY A 133 -31.39 -9.33 55.62
CA GLY A 133 -31.72 -8.38 56.68
C GLY A 133 -33.10 -8.62 57.27
N PHE A 134 -34.10 -8.89 56.43
CA PHE A 134 -35.45 -9.20 56.84
C PHE A 134 -35.54 -10.54 57.59
N ALA A 135 -34.83 -11.58 57.13
CA ALA A 135 -34.74 -12.87 57.81
C ALA A 135 -34.08 -12.76 59.20
N LEU A 136 -33.01 -11.97 59.31
CA LEU A 136 -32.36 -11.71 60.59
C LEU A 136 -33.21 -10.85 61.53
N TYR A 137 -33.98 -9.90 61.00
CA TYR A 137 -34.92 -9.09 61.79
C TYR A 137 -36.05 -9.96 62.38
N LEU A 138 -36.68 -10.81 61.56
CA LEU A 138 -37.72 -11.75 62.01
C LEU A 138 -37.19 -12.80 62.99
N GLY A 139 -35.96 -13.28 62.80
CA GLY A 139 -35.33 -14.23 63.73
C GLY A 139 -34.91 -13.61 65.07
N ARG A 140 -34.93 -12.28 65.20
CA ARG A 140 -34.53 -11.55 66.42
C ARG A 140 -35.72 -10.96 67.19
N VAL A 141 -36.96 -11.19 66.74
CA VAL A 141 -38.18 -10.89 67.52
C VAL A 141 -38.40 -12.06 68.49
N PRO A 142 -38.13 -11.91 69.81
CA PRO A 142 -38.54 -12.92 70.76
C PRO A 142 -40.07 -12.84 70.92
N MET A 143 -40.75 -13.99 70.93
CA MET A 143 -42.08 -14.12 71.52
C MET A 143 -42.04 -13.77 73.00
#